data_AF-A0AB39SEA8-F1
#
_entry.id   AF-A0AB39SEA8-F1
#
_cell.length_a   1.000
_cell.length_b   1.000
_cell.length_c   1.000
_cell.angle_alpha   90.00
_cell.angle_beta   90.00
_cell.angle_gamma   90.00
#
_symmetry.space_group_name_H-M   'P 1'
#
loop_
_entity.id
_entity.type
_entity.pdbx_description
1 polymer ?
#
loop_
_entity_poly.entity_id
_entity_poly.type
_entity_poly.pdbx_seq_one_letter_code
_entity_poly.pdbx_strand_id
1 'polypeptide(L)' 'MSTNPGPQHRTYTWHDPRPTAEAIERLSGLEVLQGIEKGTLPTPPAMITLAIEPVEVEPGRVVFELTPAG' A
#
# COMPACT_ATOMS: atom_id res chain seq x y z
N MET A 1 -15.41 -3.46 30.13
CA MET A 1 -15.01 -2.05 30.35
C MET A 1 -14.32 -1.60 29.08
N SER A 2 -15.06 -1.03 28.13
CA SER A 2 -14.50 -0.61 26.85
C SER A 2 -13.87 0.76 27.02
N THR A 3 -12.54 0.83 27.04
CA THR A 3 -11.80 2.09 26.92
C THR A 3 -12.06 2.63 25.52
N ASN A 4 -12.66 3.81 25.42
CA ASN A 4 -12.77 4.52 24.16
C ASN A 4 -11.45 5.30 23.97
N PRO A 5 -10.54 4.89 23.08
CA PRO A 5 -9.27 5.59 22.93
C PRO A 5 -9.54 6.99 22.36
N GLY A 6 -8.91 8.01 22.98
CA GLY A 6 -8.88 9.36 22.43
C GLY A 6 -8.14 9.41 21.08
N PRO A 7 -8.13 10.56 20.40
CA PRO A 7 -7.48 10.70 19.09
C PRO A 7 -5.99 10.30 19.14
N GLN A 8 -5.57 9.45 18.20
CA GLN A 8 -4.18 9.01 18.06
C GLN A 8 -3.52 9.68 16.83
N HIS A 9 -2.20 9.88 16.90
CA HIS A 9 -1.38 10.42 15.82
C HIS A 9 -0.18 9.52 15.56
N ARG A 10 0.18 9.33 14.28
CA ARG A 10 1.35 8.56 13.87
C ARG A 10 2.12 9.28 12.76
N THR A 11 3.43 9.30 12.87
CA THR A 11 4.35 9.83 11.84
C THR A 11 5.03 8.66 11.14
N TYR A 12 5.15 8.73 9.82
CA TYR A 12 5.83 7.74 9.00
C TYR A 12 6.68 8.43 7.93
N THR A 13 7.73 7.76 7.48
CA THR A 13 8.57 8.16 6.35
C THR A 13 8.25 7.29 5.16
N TRP A 14 8.23 7.88 3.96
CA TRP A 14 7.98 7.15 2.72
C TRP A 14 9.00 7.51 1.65
N HIS A 15 9.16 6.61 0.68
CA HIS A 15 9.92 6.86 -0.53
C HIS A 15 9.13 7.76 -1.48
N ASP A 16 9.85 8.43 -2.37
CA ASP A 16 9.26 9.24 -3.41
C ASP A 16 8.25 8.42 -4.25
N PRO A 17 6.97 8.85 -4.34
CA PRO A 17 5.95 8.09 -5.07
C PRO A 17 6.04 8.24 -6.59
N ARG A 18 6.85 9.18 -7.11
CA ARG A 18 6.92 9.48 -8.55
C ARG A 18 7.19 8.25 -9.43
N PRO A 19 8.11 7.33 -9.09
CA PRO A 19 8.36 6.15 -9.93
C PRO A 19 7.11 5.28 -10.13
N THR A 20 6.30 5.09 -9.09
CA THR A 20 5.06 4.32 -9.18
C THR A 20 3.97 5.10 -9.92
N ALA A 21 3.90 6.42 -9.72
CA ALA A 21 2.99 7.28 -10.48
C ALA A 21 3.30 7.25 -11.99
N GLU A 22 4.57 7.35 -12.36
CA GLU A 22 5.02 7.25 -13.75
C GLU A 22 4.77 5.86 -14.35
N ALA A 23 4.88 4.79 -13.54
CA ALA A 23 4.59 3.43 -13.97
C ALA A 23 3.10 3.25 -14.32
N ILE A 24 2.18 3.89 -13.60
CA ILE A 24 0.73 3.85 -13.87
C ILE A 24 0.38 4.39 -15.26
N GLU A 25 1.17 5.33 -15.79
CA GLU A 25 0.94 5.87 -17.13
C GLU A 25 1.31 4.88 -18.26
N ARG A 26 2.16 3.89 -17.95
CA ARG A 26 2.78 3.00 -18.95
C ARG A 26 2.40 1.54 -18.82
N LEU A 27 2.00 1.13 -17.62
CA LEU A 27 1.65 -0.23 -17.26
C LEU A 27 0.16 -0.33 -16.99
N SER A 28 -0.40 -1.53 -17.17
CA SER A 28 -1.73 -1.83 -16.65
C SER A 28 -1.76 -1.76 -15.13
N GLY A 29 -2.95 -1.54 -14.55
CA GLY A 29 -3.12 -1.56 -13.10
C GLY A 29 -2.67 -2.88 -12.46
N LEU A 30 -2.83 -4.01 -13.16
CA LEU A 30 -2.36 -5.32 -12.70
C LEU A 30 -0.83 -5.36 -12.63
N GLU A 31 -0.14 -4.92 -13.67
CA GLU A 31 1.32 -4.88 -13.72
C GLU A 31 1.91 -3.95 -12.64
N VAL A 32 1.24 -2.82 -12.36
CA VAL A 32 1.63 -1.93 -11.26
C VAL A 32 1.51 -2.64 -9.92
N LEU A 33 0.37 -3.29 -9.64
CA LEU A 33 0.16 -4.01 -8.38
C LEU A 33 1.13 -5.18 -8.22
N GLN A 34 1.43 -5.93 -9.29
CA GLN A 34 2.45 -6.98 -9.29
C GLN A 34 3.85 -6.41 -9.06
N GLY A 35 4.15 -5.22 -9.58
CA GLY A 35 5.42 -4.54 -9.32
C GLY A 35 5.57 -4.13 -7.86
N ILE A 36 4.48 -3.67 -7.23
CA ILE A 36 4.45 -3.34 -5.79
C ILE A 36 4.62 -4.62 -4.95
N GLU A 37 3.86 -5.68 -5.23
CA GLU A 37 3.96 -6.99 -4.57
C GLU A 37 5.39 -7.56 -4.64
N LYS A 38 6.04 -7.47 -5.80
CA LYS A 38 7.41 -7.97 -6.03
C LYS A 38 8.51 -7.01 -5.52
N GLY A 39 8.14 -5.82 -5.04
CA GLY A 39 9.08 -4.79 -4.60
C GLY A 39 9.89 -4.14 -5.73
N THR A 40 9.47 -4.28 -6.99
CA THR A 40 10.12 -3.61 -8.13
C THR A 40 9.59 -2.19 -8.36
N LEU A 41 8.40 -1.88 -7.84
CA LEU A 41 7.88 -0.52 -7.72
C LEU A 41 7.74 -0.12 -6.25
N PRO A 42 8.07 1.12 -5.87
CA PRO A 42 7.94 1.55 -4.49
C PRO A 42 6.47 1.61 -4.05
N THR A 43 6.20 1.21 -2.80
CA THR A 43 4.86 1.28 -2.21
C THR A 43 4.39 2.73 -2.10
N PRO A 44 3.19 3.07 -2.63
CA PRO A 44 2.64 4.41 -2.51
C PRO A 44 2.39 4.85 -1.05
N PRO A 45 2.54 6.15 -0.72
CA PRO A 45 2.34 6.67 0.64
C PRO A 45 0.99 6.29 1.26
N ALA A 46 -0.09 6.31 0.47
CA ALA A 46 -1.43 5.93 0.95
C ALA A 46 -1.48 4.50 1.51
N MET A 47 -0.73 3.57 0.91
CA MET A 47 -0.67 2.18 1.38
C MET A 47 0.12 2.05 2.68
N ILE A 48 1.19 2.83 2.83
CA ILE A 48 1.97 2.92 4.07
C ILE A 48 1.12 3.48 5.21
N THR A 49 0.35 4.53 4.95
CA THR A 49 -0.54 5.16 5.94
C THR A 49 -1.57 4.18 6.50
N LEU A 50 -2.15 3.37 5.62
CA LEU A 50 -3.17 2.39 5.99
C LEU A 50 -2.56 1.06 6.46
N ALA A 51 -1.23 0.93 6.43
CA ALA A 51 -0.50 -0.31 6.68
C ALA A 51 -1.07 -1.49 5.88
N ILE A 52 -1.29 -1.26 4.57
CA ILE A 52 -1.77 -2.26 3.61
C ILE A 52 -0.67 -2.64 2.63
N GLU A 53 -0.63 -3.92 2.28
CA GLU A 53 0.27 -4.44 1.25
C GLU A 53 -0.41 -5.54 0.43
N PRO A 54 -0.13 -5.63 -0.88
CA PRO A 54 -0.64 -6.72 -1.71
C PRO A 54 0.23 -7.96 -1.44
N VAL A 55 -0.42 -9.09 -1.13
CA VAL A 55 0.27 -10.37 -0.86
C VAL A 55 0.01 -11.42 -1.94
N GLU A 56 -0.97 -11.17 -2.81
CA GLU A 56 -1.25 -11.98 -3.98
C GLU A 56 -1.86 -11.11 -5.07
N VAL A 57 -1.26 -11.08 -6.26
CA VAL A 57 -1.74 -10.27 -7.40
C VAL A 57 -1.87 -11.10 -8.68
N GLU A 58 -3.10 -11.51 -8.99
CA GLU A 58 -3.44 -12.32 -10.17
C GLU A 58 -4.54 -11.68 -11.04
N PRO A 59 -4.66 -12.05 -12.33
CA PRO A 59 -5.79 -11.63 -13.15
C PRO A 59 -7.14 -11.98 -12.50
N GLY A 60 -7.93 -10.95 -12.19
CA GLY A 60 -9.26 -11.11 -11.59
C GLY A 60 -9.28 -11.29 -10.07
N ARG A 61 -8.12 -11.31 -9.38
CA ARG A 61 -8.06 -11.41 -7.91
C ARG A 61 -6.82 -10.72 -7.34
N VAL A 62 -7.02 -9.89 -6.32
CA VAL A 62 -5.93 -9.31 -5.53
C VAL A 62 -6.24 -9.49 -4.06
N VAL A 63 -5.26 -9.95 -3.28
CA VAL A 63 -5.34 -10.07 -1.82
C VAL A 63 -4.45 -9.02 -1.18
N PHE A 64 -5.01 -8.30 -0.22
CA PHE A 64 -4.28 -7.35 0.60
C PHE A 64 -4.29 -7.82 2.04
N GLU A 65 -3.15 -7.67 2.71
CA GLU A 65 -3.06 -7.73 4.16
C GLU A 65 -3.05 -6.32 4.73
N LEU A 66 -3.61 -6.17 5.92
CA LEU A 66 -3.65 -4.93 6.67
C LEU A 66 -3.20 -5.20 8.10
N THR A 67 -2.25 -4.41 8.60
CA THR A 67 -1.94 -4.40 10.04
C THR A 67 -2.77 -3.32 10.74
N PRO A 68 -3.70 -3.69 11.65
CA PRO A 68 -4.52 -2.70 12.35
C PRO A 68 -3.67 -1.70 13.14
N ALA A 69 -4.10 -0.44 13.17
CA ALA A 69 -3.60 0.51 14.14
C ALA A 69 -4.06 0.07 15.54
N GLY A 70 -3.12 -0.09 16.47
CA GLY A 70 -3.37 -0.48 17.86
C GLY A 70 -3.79 0.66 18.77
#